data_AF-A0A0F9Z995-F1
#
_entry.id   AF-A0A0F9Z995-F1
#
_cell.length_a   1.000
_cell.length_b   1.000
_cell.length_c   1.000
_cell.angle_alpha   90.00
_cell.angle_beta   90.00
_cell.angle_gamma   90.00
#
_symmetry.space_group_name_H-M   'P 1'
#
loop_
_entity.id
_entity.type
_entity.pdbx_description
1 polymer ?
#
loop_
_entity_poly.entity_id
_entity_poly.type
_entity_poly.pdbx_seq_one_letter_code
_entity_poly.pdbx_strand_id
1 'polypeptide(L)'
;MNEDIFYKLNNFLLNPTLEQTLSIFEADGYIRLNMVYISPIHLQIFRNHLLKFGLVKMYINNQGLGFIFRNFKLNFFGSNVITFKQDTSNLSTPKIWSIEITFDPTIDDNCGIPAMNEIEQFLQQCDALFFMTYFVDIDKEILNRSLADSVDFMYKRNIYKKK
;
A
#
# COMPACT_ATOMS: atom_id res chain seq x y z
N MET A 1 18.46 7.46 -10.19
CA MET A 1 17.42 6.42 -10.35
C MET A 1 16.34 6.54 -9.27
N ASN A 2 16.70 6.60 -7.98
CA ASN A 2 15.70 6.76 -6.89
C ASN A 2 15.02 8.14 -6.83
N GLU A 3 15.71 9.25 -7.12
CA GLU A 3 15.07 10.58 -7.08
C GLU A 3 14.01 10.76 -8.18
N ASP A 4 14.26 10.17 -9.35
CA ASP A 4 13.36 10.25 -10.51
C ASP A 4 12.04 9.50 -10.26
N ILE A 5 12.09 8.33 -9.59
CA ILE A 5 10.86 7.60 -9.25
C ILE A 5 10.02 8.34 -8.21
N PHE A 6 10.63 8.94 -7.18
CA PHE A 6 9.88 9.71 -6.19
C PHE A 6 9.28 10.97 -6.80
N TYR A 7 9.97 11.62 -7.74
CA TYR A 7 9.39 12.73 -8.49
C TYR A 7 8.14 12.29 -9.29
N LYS A 8 8.26 11.19 -10.05
CA LYS A 8 7.13 10.62 -10.82
C LYS A 8 5.95 10.23 -9.92
N LEU A 9 6.22 9.57 -8.80
CA LEU A 9 5.21 9.16 -7.83
C LEU A 9 4.52 10.36 -7.16
N ASN A 10 5.29 11.38 -6.77
CA ASN A 10 4.71 12.58 -6.17
C ASN A 10 3.80 13.34 -7.15
N ASN A 11 4.17 13.41 -8.43
CA ASN A 11 3.30 13.99 -9.46
C ASN A 11 2.00 13.18 -9.63
N PHE A 12 2.10 11.85 -9.60
CA PHE A 12 0.94 10.96 -9.64
C PHE A 12 0.02 11.13 -8.42
N LEU A 13 0.58 11.20 -7.20
CA LEU A 13 -0.18 11.37 -5.96
C LEU A 13 -0.94 12.71 -5.86
N LEU A 14 -0.61 13.71 -6.69
CA LEU A 14 -1.38 14.96 -6.77
C LEU A 14 -2.81 14.72 -7.25
N ASN A 15 -3.00 13.83 -8.22
CA ASN A 15 -4.32 13.46 -8.73
C ASN A 15 -4.28 12.08 -9.42
N PRO A 16 -4.30 10.97 -8.65
CA PRO A 16 -4.25 9.63 -9.21
C PRO A 16 -5.44 9.39 -10.14
N THR A 17 -5.19 9.05 -11.40
CA THR A 17 -6.23 8.55 -12.32
C THR A 17 -6.02 7.09 -12.63
N LEU A 18 -7.06 6.39 -13.09
CA LEU A 18 -6.94 4.99 -13.51
C LEU A 18 -5.89 4.82 -14.62
N GLU A 19 -5.90 5.68 -15.63
CA GLU A 19 -4.94 5.66 -16.74
C GLU A 19 -3.49 5.80 -16.25
N GLN A 20 -3.24 6.79 -15.39
CA GLN A 20 -1.91 6.99 -14.80
C GLN A 20 -1.49 5.80 -13.95
N THR A 21 -2.42 5.25 -13.18
CA THR A 21 -2.16 4.07 -12.35
C THR A 21 -1.70 2.90 -13.20
N LEU A 22 -2.41 2.59 -14.29
CA LEU A 22 -2.06 1.51 -15.22
C LEU A 22 -0.75 1.76 -15.99
N SER A 23 -0.32 3.02 -16.11
CA SER A 23 0.96 3.39 -16.71
C SER A 23 2.15 3.26 -15.75
N ILE A 24 1.91 3.34 -14.44
CA ILE A 24 2.97 3.36 -13.40
C ILE A 24 3.11 1.98 -12.73
N PHE A 25 2.00 1.32 -12.46
CA PHE A 25 1.94 0.06 -11.76
C PHE A 25 1.65 -1.10 -12.69
N GLU A 26 2.17 -2.27 -12.33
CA GLU A 26 1.72 -3.54 -12.89
C GLU A 26 0.25 -3.80 -12.57
N ALA A 27 -0.43 -4.55 -13.43
CA ALA A 27 -1.85 -4.88 -13.24
C ALA A 27 -2.11 -5.67 -11.94
N ASP A 28 -1.15 -6.52 -11.54
CA ASP A 28 -1.13 -7.29 -10.30
C ASP A 28 -0.33 -6.61 -9.17
N GLY A 29 0.03 -5.33 -9.34
CA GLY A 29 0.80 -4.58 -8.38
C GLY A 29 0.02 -4.19 -7.11
N TYR A 30 0.74 -3.90 -6.03
CA TYR A 30 0.17 -3.56 -4.73
C TYR A 30 0.96 -2.49 -3.97
N ILE A 31 0.30 -1.85 -3.02
CA ILE A 31 0.92 -1.00 -2.00
C ILE A 31 0.67 -1.66 -0.65
N ARG A 32 1.73 -1.97 0.09
CA ARG A 32 1.65 -2.51 1.45
C ARG A 32 2.00 -1.43 2.46
N LEU A 33 1.08 -1.18 3.40
CA LEU A 33 1.26 -0.31 4.55
C LEU A 33 1.25 -1.18 5.81
N ASN A 34 2.43 -1.49 6.37
CA ASN A 34 2.62 -2.52 7.38
C ASN A 34 2.08 -3.89 6.92
N MET A 35 0.94 -4.35 7.45
CA MET A 35 0.28 -5.62 7.07
C MET A 35 -0.96 -5.42 6.20
N VAL A 36 -1.29 -4.18 5.85
CA VAL A 36 -2.45 -3.79 5.03
C VAL A 36 -2.02 -3.70 3.57
N TYR A 37 -2.80 -4.27 2.66
CA TYR A 37 -2.59 -4.29 1.22
C TYR A 37 -3.65 -3.49 0.48
N ILE A 38 -3.21 -2.64 -0.43
CA ILE A 38 -4.09 -1.79 -1.24
C ILE A 38 -3.72 -1.97 -2.70
N SER A 39 -4.73 -2.20 -3.55
CA SER A 39 -4.52 -2.07 -4.99
C SER A 39 -4.32 -0.59 -5.37
N PRO A 40 -3.31 -0.24 -6.18
CA PRO A 40 -3.01 1.14 -6.57
C PRO A 40 -4.20 1.87 -7.22
N ILE A 41 -5.14 1.15 -7.83
CA ILE A 41 -6.36 1.72 -8.45
C ILE A 41 -7.24 2.46 -7.43
N HIS A 42 -7.16 2.07 -6.15
CA HIS A 42 -7.96 2.70 -5.09
C HIS A 42 -7.35 4.01 -4.58
N LEU A 43 -6.13 4.38 -4.98
CA LEU A 43 -5.48 5.61 -4.52
C LEU A 43 -6.29 6.86 -4.86
N GLN A 44 -6.99 6.87 -6.00
CA GLN A 44 -7.86 8.00 -6.36
C GLN A 44 -9.00 8.16 -5.35
N ILE A 45 -9.68 7.06 -5.03
CA ILE A 45 -10.80 7.04 -4.09
C ILE A 45 -10.31 7.37 -2.68
N PHE A 46 -9.17 6.78 -2.27
CA PHE A 46 -8.54 7.03 -0.99
C PHE A 46 -8.20 8.51 -0.81
N ARG A 47 -7.53 9.11 -1.80
CA ARG A 47 -7.19 10.53 -1.78
C ARG A 47 -8.45 11.41 -1.69
N ASN A 48 -9.48 11.10 -2.48
CA ASN A 48 -10.74 11.84 -2.45
C ASN A 48 -11.48 11.72 -1.11
N HIS A 49 -11.37 10.56 -0.46
CA HIS A 49 -11.88 10.37 0.89
C HIS A 49 -11.13 11.27 1.89
N LEU A 50 -9.78 11.28 1.86
CA LEU A 50 -8.97 12.13 2.74
C LEU A 50 -9.12 13.64 2.48
N LEU A 51 -9.42 14.07 1.26
CA LEU A 51 -9.74 15.47 0.96
C LEU A 51 -10.91 15.98 1.81
N LYS A 52 -11.90 15.13 2.12
CA LYS A 52 -13.05 15.48 2.97
C LYS A 52 -12.63 15.80 4.41
N PHE A 53 -11.51 15.24 4.85
CA PHE A 53 -10.89 15.47 6.16
C PHE A 53 -9.84 16.58 6.14
N GLY A 54 -9.76 17.35 5.05
CA GLY A 54 -8.85 18.50 4.97
C GLY A 54 -7.43 18.13 4.56
N LEU A 55 -7.24 17.01 3.86
CA LEU A 55 -5.97 16.70 3.19
C LEU A 55 -5.62 17.82 2.19
N VAL A 56 -4.39 18.30 2.26
CA VAL A 56 -3.80 19.27 1.33
C VAL A 56 -2.88 18.55 0.35
N LYS A 57 -2.04 17.62 0.84
CA LYS A 57 -1.04 16.95 0.03
C LYS A 57 -0.74 15.54 0.54
N MET A 58 -0.70 14.58 -0.37
CA MET A 58 -0.02 13.30 -0.17
C MET A 58 1.35 13.36 -0.85
N TYR A 59 2.36 12.77 -0.23
CA TYR A 59 3.70 12.71 -0.80
C TYR A 59 4.43 11.45 -0.38
N ILE A 60 5.36 10.98 -1.20
CA ILE A 60 6.20 9.82 -0.91
C ILE A 60 7.67 10.18 -1.11
N ASN A 61 8.52 9.68 -0.21
CA ASN A 61 9.98 9.86 -0.27
C ASN A 61 10.67 8.54 0.13
N ASN A 62 11.99 8.58 0.30
CA ASN A 62 12.77 7.43 0.73
C ASN A 62 12.45 6.92 2.14
N GLN A 63 11.78 7.71 2.98
CA GLN A 63 11.36 7.33 4.33
C GLN A 63 9.96 6.71 4.36
N GLY A 64 9.10 7.01 3.39
CA GLY A 64 7.75 6.43 3.32
C GLY A 64 6.72 7.41 2.76
N LEU A 65 5.49 7.28 3.24
CA LEU A 65 4.34 8.06 2.79
C LEU A 65 3.97 9.10 3.83
N GLY A 66 3.74 10.34 3.39
CA GLY A 66 3.35 11.45 4.24
C GLY A 66 2.09 12.13 3.76
N PHE A 67 1.37 12.70 4.72
CA PHE A 67 0.10 13.39 4.53
C PHE A 67 0.16 14.74 5.22
N ILE A 68 -0.13 15.80 4.47
CA ILE A 68 -0.27 17.15 5.01
C ILE A 68 -1.75 17.48 5.01
N PHE A 69 -2.31 17.65 6.20
CA PHE A 69 -3.66 18.17 6.40
C PHE A 69 -3.58 19.67 6.71
N ARG A 70 -4.71 20.37 6.71
CA ARG A 70 -4.77 21.81 7.01
C ARG A 70 -4.13 22.17 8.36
N ASN A 71 -4.28 21.29 9.35
CA ASN A 71 -3.95 21.60 10.75
C ASN A 71 -2.82 20.73 11.33
N PHE A 72 -2.43 19.65 10.66
CA PHE A 72 -1.43 18.71 11.17
C PHE A 72 -0.79 17.92 10.02
N LYS A 73 0.26 17.18 10.37
CA LYS A 73 0.91 16.22 9.47
C LYS A 73 0.84 14.83 10.05
N LEU A 74 0.69 13.85 9.18
CA LEU A 74 0.75 12.43 9.50
C LEU A 74 1.82 11.81 8.61
N ASN A 75 2.77 11.11 9.21
CA ASN A 75 3.83 10.45 8.47
C ASN A 75 3.85 8.96 8.78
N PHE A 76 3.83 8.16 7.73
CA PHE A 76 4.07 6.72 7.74
C PHE A 76 5.50 6.48 7.31
N PHE A 77 6.44 6.91 8.16
CA PHE A 77 7.87 6.86 7.89
C PHE A 77 8.52 5.68 8.60
N GLY A 78 9.43 5.02 7.89
CA GLY A 78 10.14 3.83 8.34
C GLY A 78 10.91 3.22 7.16
N SER A 79 10.75 1.91 6.94
CA SER A 79 11.33 1.26 5.76
C SER A 79 10.42 1.44 4.55
N ASN A 80 10.96 1.94 3.44
CA ASN A 80 10.25 2.01 2.16
C ASN A 80 11.01 1.21 1.09
N VAL A 81 10.36 0.19 0.54
CA VAL A 81 10.92 -0.67 -0.51
C VAL A 81 10.03 -0.58 -1.75
N ILE A 82 10.62 -0.18 -2.88
CA ILE A 82 9.93 -0.15 -4.17
C ILE A 82 10.52 -1.26 -5.04
N THR A 83 9.67 -2.19 -5.46
CA THR A 83 10.05 -3.29 -6.35
C THR A 83 9.45 -3.09 -7.73
N PHE A 84 10.26 -3.30 -8.77
CA PHE A 84 9.84 -3.19 -10.15
C PHE A 84 9.74 -4.57 -10.79
N LYS A 85 8.74 -4.77 -11.66
CA LYS A 85 8.70 -5.93 -12.55
C LYS A 85 9.34 -5.50 -13.85
N GLN A 86 10.41 -6.18 -14.26
CA GLN A 86 10.87 -6.06 -15.64
C GLN A 86 9.94 -6.88 -16.51
N ASP A 87 9.22 -6.21 -17.41
CA ASP A 87 8.50 -6.89 -18.46
C ASP A 87 9.52 -7.48 -19.43
N THR A 88 9.68 -8.80 -19.41
CA THR A 88 10.58 -9.52 -20.33
C THR A 88 10.08 -9.51 -21.77
N SER A 89 8.86 -9.00 -22.02
CA SER A 89 8.20 -9.01 -23.34
C SER A 89 8.07 -7.65 -24.02
N ASN A 90 8.32 -6.53 -23.33
CA ASN A 90 8.27 -5.18 -23.90
C ASN A 90 9.46 -4.31 -23.50
N LEU A 91 9.99 -3.54 -24.46
CA LEU A 91 10.99 -2.47 -24.26
C LEU A 91 10.45 -1.25 -23.46
N SER A 92 9.33 -1.38 -22.77
CA SER A 92 8.75 -0.30 -21.96
C SER A 92 9.52 -0.09 -20.66
N THR A 93 9.41 1.13 -20.11
CA THR A 93 9.95 1.45 -18.79
C THR A 93 9.39 0.48 -17.73
N PRO A 94 10.24 -0.05 -16.83
CA PRO A 94 9.79 -1.00 -15.81
C PRO A 94 8.72 -0.38 -14.93
N LYS A 95 7.61 -1.11 -14.74
CA LYS A 95 6.51 -0.66 -13.89
C LYS A 95 6.72 -1.12 -12.46
N ILE A 96 6.07 -0.40 -11.54
CA ILE A 96 6.12 -0.72 -10.11
C ILE A 96 5.25 -1.94 -9.87
N TRP A 97 5.86 -2.99 -9.33
CA TRP A 97 5.13 -4.14 -8.82
C TRP A 97 4.67 -3.92 -7.40
N SER A 98 5.55 -3.45 -6.51
CA SER A 98 5.19 -3.19 -5.12
C SER A 98 5.82 -1.92 -4.56
N ILE A 99 5.08 -1.28 -3.67
CA ILE A 99 5.59 -0.29 -2.72
C ILE A 99 5.27 -0.83 -1.33
N GLU A 100 6.30 -1.15 -0.55
CA GLU A 100 6.16 -1.71 0.79
C GLU A 100 6.70 -0.72 1.80
N ILE A 101 5.81 -0.20 2.64
CA ILE A 101 6.13 0.76 3.68
C ILE A 101 5.85 0.11 5.03
N THR A 102 6.89 -0.10 5.82
CA THR A 102 6.78 -0.55 7.22
C THR A 102 7.13 0.62 8.10
N PHE A 103 6.22 1.03 8.99
CA PHE A 103 6.31 2.30 9.70
C PHE A 103 5.68 2.23 11.09
N ASP A 104 6.16 3.11 11.96
CA ASP A 104 5.48 3.50 13.20
C ASP A 104 4.87 4.89 12.97
N PRO A 105 3.53 5.03 12.98
CA PRO A 105 2.89 6.29 12.58
C PRO A 105 3.25 7.41 13.56
N THR A 106 3.66 8.56 13.03
CA THR A 106 3.91 9.78 13.83
C THR A 106 2.89 10.85 13.46
N ILE A 107 2.26 11.45 14.48
CA ILE A 107 1.33 12.57 14.33
C ILE A 107 1.90 13.78 15.07
N ASP A 108 1.89 14.93 14.40
CA ASP A 108 2.12 16.21 15.06
C ASP A 108 0.83 16.56 15.85
N ASP A 109 0.86 16.44 17.19
CA ASP A 109 -0.22 16.73 18.15
C ASP A 109 -1.48 15.80 18.12
N ASN A 110 -2.25 15.78 19.22
CA ASN A 110 -3.44 14.92 19.40
C ASN A 110 -4.61 15.19 18.41
N CYS A 111 -4.49 16.18 17.52
CA CYS A 111 -5.53 16.56 16.57
C CYS A 111 -5.65 15.63 15.35
N GLY A 112 -4.64 14.77 15.10
CA GLY A 112 -4.63 13.86 13.95
C GLY A 112 -5.31 12.50 14.17
N ILE A 113 -5.72 12.17 15.40
CA ILE A 113 -6.33 10.86 15.74
C ILE A 113 -7.56 10.53 14.89
N PRO A 114 -8.52 11.44 14.66
CA PRO A 114 -9.68 11.14 13.81
C PRO A 114 -9.28 10.78 12.38
N ALA A 115 -8.32 11.49 11.78
CA ALA A 115 -7.88 11.18 10.42
C ALA A 115 -7.12 9.85 10.34
N MET A 116 -6.35 9.51 11.38
CA MET A 116 -5.69 8.20 11.46
C MET A 116 -6.72 7.07 11.52
N ASN A 117 -7.79 7.23 12.32
CA ASN A 117 -8.89 6.26 12.39
C ASN A 117 -9.59 6.08 11.03
N GLU A 118 -9.83 7.17 10.30
CA GLU A 118 -10.47 7.09 8.97
C GLU A 118 -9.55 6.47 7.92
N ILE A 119 -8.24 6.75 7.99
CA ILE A 119 -7.25 6.04 7.16
C ILE A 119 -7.33 4.55 7.47
N GLU A 120 -7.25 4.17 8.75
CA GLU A 120 -7.32 2.76 9.16
C GLU A 120 -8.62 2.08 8.70
N GLN A 121 -9.78 2.71 8.88
CA GLN A 121 -11.07 2.16 8.44
C GLN A 121 -11.15 2.01 6.93
N PHE A 122 -10.68 3.00 6.16
CA PHE A 122 -10.64 2.89 4.70
C PHE A 122 -9.72 1.75 4.27
N LEU A 123 -8.54 1.67 4.89
CA LEU A 123 -7.55 0.64 4.64
C LEU A 123 -8.09 -0.75 4.95
N GLN A 124 -8.79 -0.94 6.06
CA GLN A 124 -9.45 -2.21 6.41
C GLN A 124 -10.53 -2.61 5.38
N GLN A 125 -11.27 -1.63 4.83
CA GLN A 125 -12.23 -1.91 3.75
C GLN A 125 -11.52 -2.29 2.44
N CYS A 126 -10.39 -1.65 2.15
CA CYS A 126 -9.54 -2.01 1.03
C CYS A 126 -8.90 -3.38 1.20
N ASP A 127 -8.48 -3.76 2.41
CA ASP A 127 -7.99 -5.10 2.74
C ASP A 127 -9.10 -6.12 2.49
N ALA A 128 -10.30 -5.90 3.02
CA ALA A 128 -11.45 -6.77 2.76
C ALA A 128 -11.74 -6.90 1.26
N LEU A 129 -11.61 -5.81 0.49
CA LEU A 129 -11.74 -5.83 -0.97
C LEU A 129 -10.58 -6.53 -1.68
N PHE A 130 -9.34 -6.39 -1.21
CA PHE A 130 -8.15 -7.05 -1.77
C PHE A 130 -8.19 -8.56 -1.54
N PHE A 131 -8.64 -9.02 -0.36
CA PHE A 131 -8.90 -10.44 -0.11
C PHE A 131 -10.05 -10.99 -0.96
N MET A 132 -11.08 -10.18 -1.24
CA MET A 132 -12.18 -10.59 -2.13
C MET A 132 -11.78 -10.63 -3.62
N THR A 133 -10.78 -9.86 -4.05
CA THR A 133 -10.32 -9.84 -5.46
C THR A 133 -9.23 -10.85 -5.78
N TYR A 134 -8.59 -11.45 -4.77
CA TYR A 134 -7.72 -12.61 -4.95
C TYR A 134 -8.52 -13.91 -4.85
N PHE A 135 -8.32 -14.83 -5.81
CA PHE A 135 -8.96 -16.15 -5.87
C PHE A 135 -8.60 -17.12 -4.73
N VAL A 136 -7.99 -16.65 -3.64
CA VAL A 136 -7.55 -17.50 -2.52
C VAL A 136 -7.94 -16.84 -1.19
N ASP A 137 -9.03 -17.35 -0.64
CA ASP A 137 -9.55 -17.01 0.69
C ASP A 137 -8.69 -17.71 1.76
N ILE A 138 -7.60 -17.05 2.14
CA ILE A 138 -6.65 -17.52 3.15
C ILE A 138 -7.35 -17.68 4.50
N ASP A 139 -8.31 -16.81 4.81
CA ASP A 139 -9.07 -16.88 6.05
C ASP A 139 -9.99 -18.10 6.06
N LYS A 140 -10.61 -18.47 4.94
CA LYS A 140 -11.39 -19.73 4.86
C LYS A 140 -10.52 -20.98 4.95
N GLU A 141 -9.24 -20.95 4.56
CA GLU A 141 -8.32 -22.06 4.80
C GLU A 141 -7.86 -22.14 6.27
N ILE A 142 -7.60 -20.98 6.90
CA ILE A 142 -7.18 -20.89 8.30
C ILE A 142 -8.35 -21.21 9.25
N LEU A 143 -9.55 -20.73 8.95
CA LEU A 143 -10.75 -20.93 9.75
C LEU A 143 -11.34 -22.34 9.63
N ASN A 144 -11.01 -23.09 8.56
CA ASN A 144 -11.47 -24.48 8.37
C ASN A 144 -10.43 -25.55 8.76
N ARG A 145 -9.26 -25.17 9.32
CA ARG A 145 -8.28 -26.12 9.87
C ARG A 145 -7.99 -25.82 11.32
N SER A 146 -7.75 -26.86 12.12
CA SER A 146 -7.42 -26.66 13.53
C SER A 146 -6.07 -25.94 13.64
N LEU A 147 -5.90 -25.11 14.69
CA LEU A 147 -4.68 -24.33 14.90
C LEU A 147 -3.42 -25.23 14.91
N ALA A 148 -3.55 -26.48 15.36
CA ALA A 148 -2.49 -27.49 15.38
C ALA A 148 -2.05 -27.92 13.97
N ASP A 149 -2.99 -27.98 13.01
CA ASP A 149 -2.71 -28.35 11.61
C ASP A 149 -2.09 -27.20 10.80
N SER A 150 -2.39 -25.96 11.20
CA SER A 150 -1.89 -24.74 10.55
C SER A 150 -0.41 -24.46 10.85
N VAL A 151 0.10 -24.94 11.99
CA VAL A 151 1.52 -24.78 12.38
C VAL A 151 2.44 -25.59 11.47
N ASP A 152 2.08 -26.84 11.14
CA ASP A 152 2.87 -27.70 10.28
C ASP A 152 2.90 -27.20 8.82
N PHE A 153 1.79 -26.61 8.36
CA PHE A 153 1.71 -25.92 7.07
C PHE A 153 2.60 -24.67 7.01
N MET A 154 2.53 -23.80 8.02
CA MET A 154 3.37 -22.59 8.13
C MET A 154 4.86 -22.95 8.17
N TYR A 155 5.21 -24.02 8.89
CA TYR A 155 6.58 -24.54 8.98
C TYR A 155 7.09 -25.04 7.62
N LYS A 156 6.32 -25.87 6.90
CA LYS A 156 6.67 -26.34 5.55
C LYS A 156 6.85 -25.19 4.58
N ARG A 157 5.94 -24.20 4.58
CA ARG A 157 6.03 -23.02 3.70
C ARG A 157 7.31 -22.19 3.95
N ASN A 158 7.74 -22.05 5.20
CA ASN A 158 8.99 -21.36 5.54
C ASN A 158 10.25 -22.12 5.10
N ILE A 159 10.19 -23.45 5.03
CA ILE A 159 11.28 -24.28 4.48
C ILE A 159 11.33 -24.14 2.95
N TYR A 160 10.18 -24.14 2.26
CA TYR A 160 10.14 -24.00 0.81
C TYR A 160 10.55 -22.61 0.30
N LYS A 161 10.39 -21.54 1.10
CA LYS A 161 10.90 -20.20 0.75
C LYS A 161 12.42 -20.02 0.93
N LYS A 162 13.13 -21.02 1.49
CA LYS A 162 14.59 -21.01 1.66
C LYS A 162 15.34 -21.82 0.59
N LYS A 163 14.66 -22.28 -0.46
CA LYS A 163 15.24 -22.80 -1.70
C LYS A 163 14.89 -21.87 -2.84
#